data_AF-A0AAW3EMH1-F1
#
_entry.id   AF-A0AAW3EMH1-F1
#
_cell.length_a   1.000
_cell.length_b   1.000
_cell.length_c   1.000
_cell.angle_alpha   90.00
_cell.angle_beta   90.00
_cell.angle_gamma   90.00
#
_symmetry.space_group_name_H-M   'P 1'
#
loop_
_entity.id
_entity.type
_entity.pdbx_description
1 polymer ?
#
loop_
_entity_poly.entity_id
_entity_poly.type
_entity_poly.pdbx_seq_one_letter_code
_entity_poly.pdbx_strand_id
1 'polypeptide(L)'
;MYSVDKKITPPKTIYSHYVLFTFLALSLLCPPDAKILPLFILIITLIVISIFMFPRFWIISNMSRVGASRRKRVRRWSRYKTTLVLIYVAGILTLFFLFFTEVVGNYNIAMSFLIASASLMFISIYFYISNSNWYFEKDKGGVIWGARFISIFIAYCILFFAKNSTMNYMDLTYGDASSRTIIYAYFIILMIVLSFVFSGFIYIFITFFESKVIDRKFNSIVGGNVKLCIRYDSMPVAIPFILFIAMIFFCYSKHRMAVDSYFIRQSIEFDSSEGFYCAGGYKTFGSDKEARFIKVSDNDYRAFIFDGYNISSYRLSCMDAYPYYKMNFILNTAESIRVKMKLDELNDDLNHIIKIKR
;
A
#
# COMPACT_ATOMS: atom_id res chain seq x y z
N MET A 1 6.86 -44.17 15.41
CA MET A 1 7.54 -44.18 14.11
C MET A 1 6.70 -43.35 13.13
N TYR A 2 7.20 -42.20 12.69
CA TYR A 2 6.54 -41.35 11.70
C TYR A 2 6.82 -41.95 10.33
N SER A 3 5.78 -42.34 9.59
CA SER A 3 5.96 -42.80 8.23
C SER A 3 4.83 -42.30 7.34
N VAL A 4 5.24 -41.79 6.18
CA VAL A 4 4.45 -41.22 5.08
C VAL A 4 4.14 -39.72 5.23
N ASP A 5 5.04 -38.90 4.68
CA ASP A 5 4.75 -37.54 4.25
C ASP A 5 4.00 -37.60 2.91
N LYS A 6 2.71 -37.24 2.92
CA LYS A 6 1.96 -37.06 1.66
C LYS A 6 1.74 -35.57 1.41
N LYS A 7 2.44 -35.01 0.42
CA LYS A 7 2.22 -33.63 -0.04
C LYS A 7 0.89 -33.56 -0.81
N ILE A 8 -0.05 -32.74 -0.35
CA ILE A 8 -1.27 -32.43 -1.11
C ILE A 8 -0.94 -31.25 -2.02
N THR A 9 -0.64 -31.55 -3.28
CA THR A 9 -0.48 -30.54 -4.33
C THR A 9 -1.85 -30.19 -4.92
N PRO A 10 -2.18 -28.90 -5.07
CA PRO A 10 -3.35 -28.50 -5.84
C PRO A 10 -3.23 -28.93 -7.32
N PRO A 11 -4.33 -28.92 -8.08
CA PRO A 11 -4.25 -29.12 -9.53
C PRO A 11 -3.38 -28.04 -10.18
N LYS A 12 -2.53 -28.43 -11.14
CA LYS A 12 -1.61 -27.52 -11.85
C LYS A 12 -2.32 -26.35 -12.53
N THR A 13 -3.60 -26.51 -12.86
CA THR A 13 -4.45 -25.48 -13.43
C THR A 13 -4.52 -24.23 -12.56
N ILE A 14 -4.42 -24.31 -11.23
CA ILE A 14 -4.46 -23.12 -10.37
C ILE A 14 -3.36 -22.12 -10.72
N TYR A 15 -2.15 -22.62 -10.99
CA TYR A 15 -1.01 -21.78 -11.33
C TYR A 15 -1.17 -21.08 -12.68
N SER A 16 -1.80 -21.74 -13.68
CA SER A 16 -2.07 -21.08 -14.96
C SER A 16 -3.08 -19.94 -14.83
N HIS A 17 -3.99 -20.01 -13.86
CA HIS A 17 -4.92 -18.91 -13.60
C HIS A 17 -4.23 -17.73 -12.93
N TYR A 18 -3.28 -17.95 -12.02
CA TYR A 18 -2.51 -16.85 -11.44
C TYR A 18 -1.66 -16.13 -12.48
N VAL A 19 -1.03 -16.88 -13.39
CA VAL A 19 -0.32 -16.30 -14.54
C VAL A 19 -1.26 -15.47 -15.41
N LEU A 20 -2.47 -15.98 -15.69
CA LEU A 20 -3.49 -15.23 -16.42
C LEU A 20 -3.88 -13.95 -15.67
N PHE A 21 -4.20 -14.04 -14.37
CA PHE A 21 -4.50 -12.87 -13.53
C PHE A 21 -3.39 -11.82 -13.58
N THR A 22 -2.12 -12.23 -13.54
CA THR A 22 -1.00 -11.28 -13.61
C THR A 22 -0.91 -10.54 -14.94
N PHE A 23 -1.03 -11.25 -16.06
CA PHE A 23 -0.99 -10.60 -17.38
C PHE A 23 -2.13 -9.61 -17.55
N LEU A 24 -3.32 -9.96 -17.04
CA LEU A 24 -4.49 -9.11 -17.10
C LEU A 24 -4.37 -7.88 -16.21
N ALA A 25 -3.87 -8.05 -14.99
CA ALA A 25 -3.66 -6.95 -14.08
C ALA A 25 -2.61 -5.96 -14.62
N LEU A 26 -1.53 -6.47 -15.24
CA LEU A 26 -0.54 -5.65 -15.94
C LEU A 26 -1.13 -4.91 -17.14
N SER A 27 -2.00 -5.55 -17.92
CA SER A 27 -2.66 -4.90 -19.06
C SER A 27 -3.63 -3.78 -18.67
N LEU A 28 -4.21 -3.86 -17.46
CA LEU A 28 -5.08 -2.81 -16.91
C LEU A 28 -4.27 -1.66 -16.30
N LEU A 29 -3.12 -1.94 -15.66
CA LEU A 29 -2.22 -0.92 -15.11
C LEU A 29 -1.56 -0.07 -16.20
N CYS A 30 -1.21 -0.71 -17.32
CA CYS A 30 -0.59 -0.08 -18.48
C CYS A 30 -1.55 -0.15 -19.67
N PRO A 31 -2.66 0.63 -19.66
CA PRO A 31 -3.59 0.62 -20.78
C PRO A 31 -2.86 1.14 -22.03
N PRO A 32 -2.92 0.43 -23.17
CA PRO A 32 -2.46 0.99 -24.43
C PRO A 32 -3.37 2.16 -24.82
N ASP A 33 -2.86 3.06 -25.65
CA ASP A 33 -3.49 4.34 -26.01
C ASP A 33 -4.97 4.23 -26.47
N ALA A 34 -5.41 3.04 -26.90
CA ALA A 34 -6.80 2.74 -27.22
C ALA A 34 -7.62 2.29 -25.98
N LYS A 35 -8.56 3.14 -25.53
CA LYS A 35 -9.53 2.87 -24.45
C LYS A 35 -10.39 1.60 -24.60
N ILE A 36 -10.47 1.03 -25.80
CA ILE A 36 -11.28 -0.15 -26.12
C ILE A 36 -10.56 -1.45 -25.75
N LEU A 37 -9.23 -1.47 -25.81
CA LEU A 37 -8.43 -2.68 -25.58
C LEU A 37 -8.58 -3.23 -24.14
N PRO A 38 -8.56 -2.39 -23.07
CA PRO A 38 -8.76 -2.86 -21.69
C PRO A 38 -10.14 -3.49 -21.46
N LEU A 39 -11.17 -2.99 -22.15
CA LEU A 39 -12.55 -3.47 -22.03
C LEU A 39 -12.71 -4.82 -22.76
N PHE A 40 -12.10 -4.94 -23.95
CA PHE A 40 -12.02 -6.21 -24.67
C PHE A 40 -11.24 -7.27 -23.89
N ILE A 41 -10.11 -6.87 -23.28
CA ILE A 41 -9.33 -7.73 -22.40
C ILE A 41 -10.18 -8.17 -21.20
N LEU A 42 -10.85 -7.25 -20.49
CA LEU A 42 -11.74 -7.55 -19.36
C LEU A 42 -12.87 -8.53 -19.74
N ILE A 43 -13.54 -8.32 -20.87
CA ILE A 43 -14.58 -9.25 -21.34
C ILE A 43 -13.99 -10.63 -21.60
N ILE A 44 -12.84 -10.73 -22.26
CA ILE A 44 -12.13 -11.99 -22.44
C ILE A 44 -11.73 -12.60 -21.08
N THR A 45 -11.34 -11.80 -20.08
CA THR A 45 -11.03 -12.30 -18.74
C THR A 45 -12.23 -12.92 -18.06
N LEU A 46 -13.41 -12.30 -18.16
CA LEU A 46 -14.62 -12.79 -17.54
C LEU A 46 -15.13 -14.04 -18.25
N ILE A 47 -14.99 -14.09 -19.58
CA ILE A 47 -15.29 -15.26 -20.40
C ILE A 47 -14.35 -16.41 -20.02
N VAL A 48 -13.03 -16.20 -19.97
CA VAL A 48 -12.06 -17.25 -19.59
C VAL A 48 -12.29 -17.70 -18.14
N ILE A 49 -12.43 -16.78 -17.19
CA ILE A 49 -12.71 -17.12 -15.79
C ILE A 49 -14.03 -17.90 -15.67
N SER A 50 -15.08 -17.52 -16.40
CA SER A 50 -16.39 -18.23 -16.38
C SER A 50 -16.32 -19.63 -17.00
N ILE A 51 -15.59 -19.79 -18.11
CA ILE A 51 -15.38 -21.07 -18.81
C ILE A 51 -14.61 -22.06 -17.91
N PHE A 52 -13.75 -21.59 -17.02
CA PHE A 52 -12.96 -22.45 -16.14
C PHE A 52 -13.54 -22.62 -14.71
N MET A 53 -14.42 -21.71 -14.24
CA MET A 53 -15.15 -21.81 -12.97
C MET A 53 -16.25 -22.88 -12.99
N PHE A 54 -16.80 -23.23 -14.16
CA PHE A 54 -17.69 -24.37 -14.39
C PHE A 54 -16.96 -25.40 -15.26
N PRO A 55 -16.80 -26.72 -14.94
CA PRO A 55 -17.29 -27.52 -13.82
C PRO A 55 -16.20 -28.41 -13.13
N ARG A 56 -14.91 -28.33 -13.51
CA ARG A 56 -13.89 -29.30 -13.02
C ARG A 56 -13.37 -29.04 -11.61
N PHE A 57 -13.47 -27.81 -11.10
CA PHE A 57 -13.10 -27.50 -9.70
C PHE A 57 -14.08 -28.10 -8.67
N TRP A 58 -15.31 -28.40 -9.09
CA TRP A 58 -16.31 -29.08 -8.26
C TRP A 58 -16.08 -30.59 -8.15
N ILE A 59 -15.27 -31.20 -9.03
CA ILE A 59 -15.03 -32.65 -9.05
C ILE A 59 -14.14 -33.14 -7.88
N ILE A 60 -13.65 -32.25 -7.02
CA ILE A 60 -12.97 -32.65 -5.77
C ILE A 60 -13.98 -33.10 -4.69
N SER A 61 -15.30 -32.86 -4.83
CA SER A 61 -16.28 -33.32 -3.83
C SER A 61 -16.69 -34.79 -3.94
N ASN A 62 -16.48 -35.48 -5.07
CA ASN A 62 -17.11 -36.78 -5.31
C ASN A 62 -16.17 -37.99 -5.51
N MET A 63 -14.87 -37.88 -5.29
CA MET A 63 -13.99 -39.06 -5.17
C MET A 63 -13.94 -39.59 -3.72
N SER A 64 -15.10 -39.97 -3.19
CA SER A 64 -15.17 -40.82 -2.00
C SER A 64 -16.31 -41.83 -2.10
N ARG A 65 -16.32 -42.62 -3.18
CA ARG A 65 -17.09 -43.88 -3.26
C ARG A 65 -16.27 -45.00 -3.91
N VAL A 66 -14.99 -45.12 -3.55
CA VAL A 66 -14.24 -46.35 -3.77
C VAL A 66 -13.75 -46.83 -2.39
N GLY A 67 -14.40 -47.88 -1.89
CA GLY A 67 -14.01 -48.61 -0.67
C GLY A 67 -14.54 -48.03 0.64
N ALA A 68 -15.83 -48.21 0.93
CA ALA A 68 -16.42 -47.93 2.24
C ALA A 68 -15.99 -48.97 3.30
N SER A 69 -14.73 -48.92 3.73
CA SER A 69 -14.29 -49.55 4.97
C SER A 69 -14.78 -48.71 6.15
N ARG A 70 -15.73 -49.25 6.93
CA ARG A 70 -16.29 -48.70 8.18
C ARG A 70 -15.25 -48.64 9.31
N ARG A 71 -14.19 -47.83 9.17
CA ARG A 71 -13.45 -47.33 10.33
C ARG A 71 -14.02 -45.96 10.69
N LYS A 72 -14.43 -45.76 11.95
CA LYS A 72 -14.84 -44.46 12.52
C LYS A 72 -13.66 -43.48 12.35
N ARG A 73 -13.61 -42.79 11.20
CA ARG A 73 -12.64 -41.74 10.91
C ARG A 73 -13.17 -40.45 11.51
N VAL A 74 -12.49 -39.90 12.52
CA VAL A 74 -12.72 -38.51 12.94
C VAL A 74 -12.19 -37.61 11.82
N ARG A 75 -13.09 -37.16 10.94
CA ARG A 75 -12.74 -36.34 9.79
C ARG A 75 -12.58 -34.89 10.27
N ARG A 76 -11.36 -34.47 10.61
CA ARG A 76 -11.07 -33.04 10.78
C ARG A 76 -11.19 -32.38 9.40
N TRP A 77 -12.18 -31.52 9.23
CA TRP A 77 -12.40 -30.80 7.96
C TRP A 77 -11.25 -29.83 7.75
N SER A 78 -10.54 -29.96 6.63
CA SER A 78 -9.46 -29.03 6.27
C SER A 78 -10.06 -27.77 5.67
N ARG A 79 -9.73 -26.60 6.23
CA ARG A 79 -10.16 -25.28 5.74
C ARG A 79 -9.43 -24.83 4.46
N TYR A 80 -8.46 -25.63 3.98
CA TYR A 80 -7.61 -25.30 2.84
C TYR A 80 -8.38 -25.04 1.53
N LYS A 81 -9.48 -25.78 1.28
CA LYS A 81 -10.31 -25.52 0.09
C LYS A 81 -10.98 -24.14 0.16
N THR A 82 -11.47 -23.75 1.33
CA THR A 82 -12.08 -22.44 1.57
C THR A 82 -11.08 -21.31 1.39
N THR A 83 -9.85 -21.48 1.88
CA THR A 83 -8.72 -20.58 1.64
C THR A 83 -8.50 -20.32 0.14
N LEU A 84 -8.41 -21.39 -0.68
CA LEU A 84 -8.18 -21.24 -2.12
C LEU A 84 -9.32 -20.49 -2.82
N VAL A 85 -10.57 -20.73 -2.42
CA VAL A 85 -11.74 -20.04 -2.98
C VAL A 85 -11.72 -18.55 -2.63
N LEU A 86 -11.45 -18.21 -1.36
CA LEU A 86 -11.41 -16.81 -0.91
C LEU A 86 -10.32 -16.01 -1.62
N ILE A 87 -9.15 -16.60 -1.85
CA ILE A 87 -8.06 -15.97 -2.62
C ILE A 87 -8.47 -15.72 -4.07
N TYR A 88 -9.18 -16.67 -4.69
CA TYR A 88 -9.67 -16.49 -6.05
C TYR A 88 -10.65 -15.33 -6.18
N VAL A 89 -11.62 -15.27 -5.25
CA VAL A 89 -12.61 -14.20 -5.22
C VAL A 89 -11.91 -12.86 -4.99
N ALA A 90 -10.93 -12.80 -4.09
CA ALA A 90 -10.13 -11.60 -3.88
C ALA A 90 -9.35 -11.18 -5.15
N GLY A 91 -8.75 -12.13 -5.88
CA GLY A 91 -8.08 -11.86 -7.15
C GLY A 91 -9.01 -11.22 -8.19
N ILE A 92 -10.24 -11.73 -8.32
CA ILE A 92 -11.26 -11.16 -9.21
C ILE A 92 -11.65 -9.74 -8.78
N LEU A 93 -11.89 -9.52 -7.48
CA LEU A 93 -12.21 -8.19 -6.97
C LEU A 93 -11.07 -7.18 -7.18
N THR A 94 -9.82 -7.65 -7.14
CA THR A 94 -8.65 -6.82 -7.46
C THR A 94 -8.64 -6.39 -8.92
N LEU A 95 -9.04 -7.26 -9.85
CA LEU A 95 -9.21 -6.86 -11.25
C LEU A 95 -10.31 -5.80 -11.42
N PHE A 96 -11.43 -5.95 -10.72
CA PHE A 96 -12.49 -4.93 -10.73
C PHE A 96 -12.00 -3.60 -10.18
N PHE A 97 -11.25 -3.61 -9.07
CA PHE A 97 -10.59 -2.40 -8.56
C PHE A 97 -9.77 -1.70 -9.65
N LEU A 98 -8.86 -2.42 -10.32
CA LEU A 98 -8.02 -1.86 -11.38
C LEU A 98 -8.81 -1.34 -12.58
N PHE A 99 -9.86 -2.06 -12.98
CA PHE A 99 -10.73 -1.62 -14.07
C PHE A 99 -11.45 -0.30 -13.73
N PHE A 100 -12.00 -0.20 -12.52
CA PHE A 100 -12.69 1.02 -12.11
C PHE A 100 -11.75 2.20 -11.89
N THR A 101 -10.51 1.98 -11.43
CA THR A 101 -9.51 3.05 -11.30
C THR A 101 -8.95 3.50 -12.65
N GLU A 102 -8.55 2.58 -13.52
CA GLU A 102 -7.76 2.89 -14.72
C GLU A 102 -8.61 3.11 -15.98
N VAL A 103 -9.79 2.48 -16.08
CA VAL A 103 -10.63 2.56 -17.28
C VAL A 103 -11.85 3.45 -17.07
N VAL A 104 -12.58 3.25 -15.97
CA VAL A 104 -13.84 3.96 -15.70
C VAL A 104 -13.63 5.31 -15.03
N GLY A 105 -12.59 5.44 -14.18
CA GLY A 105 -12.34 6.64 -13.39
C GLY A 105 -13.31 6.85 -12.22
N ASN A 106 -13.94 5.78 -11.73
CA ASN A 106 -14.87 5.86 -10.59
C ASN A 106 -14.21 5.33 -9.30
N TYR A 107 -13.54 6.23 -8.59
CA TYR A 107 -12.70 5.90 -7.44
C TYR A 107 -13.48 5.38 -6.22
N ASN A 108 -14.70 5.86 -5.97
CA ASN A 108 -15.49 5.45 -4.81
C ASN A 108 -15.87 3.96 -4.86
N ILE A 109 -16.32 3.51 -6.03
CA ILE A 109 -16.64 2.11 -6.26
C ILE A 109 -15.37 1.27 -6.25
N ALA A 110 -14.29 1.75 -6.87
CA ALA A 110 -13.01 1.06 -6.88
C ALA A 110 -12.49 0.78 -5.46
N MET A 111 -12.51 1.77 -4.57
CA MET A 111 -12.06 1.61 -3.19
C MET A 111 -12.85 0.55 -2.43
N SER A 112 -14.15 0.41 -2.72
CA SER A 112 -14.99 -0.64 -2.11
C SER A 112 -14.52 -2.04 -2.52
N PHE A 113 -14.16 -2.23 -3.79
CA PHE A 113 -13.58 -3.48 -4.30
C PHE A 113 -12.20 -3.78 -3.69
N LEU A 114 -11.37 -2.76 -3.49
CA LEU A 114 -10.06 -2.89 -2.84
C LEU A 114 -10.18 -3.38 -1.39
N ILE A 115 -11.06 -2.73 -0.60
CA ILE A 115 -11.29 -3.08 0.81
C ILE A 115 -11.84 -4.51 0.92
N ALA A 116 -12.80 -4.87 0.07
CA ALA A 116 -13.36 -6.22 0.04
C ALA A 116 -12.31 -7.28 -0.34
N SER A 117 -11.49 -7.00 -1.36
CA SER A 117 -10.40 -7.88 -1.79
C SER A 117 -9.37 -8.10 -0.67
N ALA A 118 -8.88 -7.00 -0.06
CA ALA A 118 -7.91 -7.06 1.04
C ALA A 118 -8.45 -7.89 2.21
N SER A 119 -9.70 -7.65 2.61
CA SER A 119 -10.36 -8.36 3.71
C SER A 119 -10.43 -9.87 3.44
N LEU A 120 -10.82 -10.26 2.22
CA LEU A 120 -10.89 -11.67 1.82
C LEU A 120 -9.51 -12.34 1.76
N MET A 121 -8.47 -11.64 1.31
CA MET A 121 -7.09 -12.15 1.35
C MET A 121 -6.61 -12.37 2.78
N PHE A 122 -6.83 -11.42 3.69
CA PHE A 122 -6.45 -11.57 5.10
C PHE A 122 -7.20 -12.72 5.77
N ILE A 123 -8.52 -12.84 5.55
CA ILE A 123 -9.32 -13.97 6.08
C ILE A 123 -8.82 -15.29 5.51
N SER A 124 -8.44 -15.33 4.24
CA SER A 124 -7.92 -16.54 3.61
C SER A 124 -6.59 -16.99 4.22
N ILE A 125 -5.65 -16.06 4.42
CA ILE A 125 -4.36 -16.31 5.07
C ILE A 125 -4.59 -16.76 6.52
N TYR A 126 -5.49 -16.10 7.24
CA TYR A 126 -5.88 -16.52 8.59
C TYR A 126 -6.45 -17.94 8.62
N PHE A 127 -7.31 -18.31 7.66
CA PHE A 127 -7.81 -19.67 7.51
C PHE A 127 -6.73 -20.66 7.10
N TYR A 128 -5.72 -20.24 6.33
CA TYR A 128 -4.57 -21.07 6.02
C TYR A 128 -3.76 -21.36 7.28
N ILE A 129 -3.44 -20.32 8.05
CA ILE A 129 -2.62 -20.41 9.27
C ILE A 129 -3.36 -21.17 10.38
N SER A 130 -4.64 -20.86 10.62
CA SER A 130 -5.45 -21.53 11.65
C SER A 130 -5.71 -23.02 11.37
N ASN A 131 -5.39 -23.52 10.18
CA ASN A 131 -5.57 -24.92 9.81
C ASN A 131 -4.37 -25.80 10.22
N SER A 132 -3.32 -25.25 10.82
CA SER A 132 -2.18 -25.99 11.39
C SER A 132 -2.43 -26.36 12.86
N ASN A 133 -1.96 -27.54 13.28
CA ASN A 133 -1.66 -27.77 14.68
C ASN A 133 -0.35 -27.01 14.93
N TRP A 134 -0.47 -25.87 15.59
CA TRP A 134 0.62 -24.93 15.87
C TRP A 134 1.88 -25.65 16.37
N TYR A 135 2.92 -25.68 15.54
CA TYR A 135 4.25 -26.18 15.93
C TYR A 135 5.00 -25.20 16.85
N PHE A 136 4.50 -23.96 17.00
CA PHE A 136 5.10 -22.86 17.76
C PHE A 136 4.25 -22.40 18.97
N GLU A 137 3.44 -23.27 19.58
CA GLU A 137 2.73 -22.91 20.82
C GLU A 137 3.67 -22.43 21.93
N LYS A 138 4.91 -22.94 21.94
CA LYS A 138 5.93 -22.59 22.94
C LYS A 138 6.61 -21.24 22.70
N ASP A 139 6.79 -20.81 21.45
CA ASP A 139 7.51 -19.57 21.09
C ASP A 139 6.57 -18.43 20.65
N LYS A 140 5.25 -18.62 20.79
CA LYS A 140 4.20 -17.64 20.47
C LYS A 140 4.50 -16.25 21.02
N GLY A 141 4.87 -16.20 22.31
CA GLY A 141 5.11 -14.96 23.03
C GLY A 141 6.28 -14.17 22.46
N GLY A 142 7.38 -14.86 22.16
CA GLY A 142 8.60 -14.25 21.63
C GLY A 142 8.41 -13.70 20.21
N VAL A 143 7.75 -14.46 19.33
CA VAL A 143 7.47 -14.01 17.95
C VAL A 143 6.52 -12.81 17.93
N ILE A 144 5.48 -12.80 18.78
CA ILE A 144 4.55 -11.66 18.89
C ILE A 144 5.26 -10.42 19.44
N TRP A 145 6.10 -10.58 20.47
CA TRP A 145 6.88 -9.47 21.02
C TRP A 145 7.91 -8.91 20.02
N GLY A 146 8.58 -9.79 19.27
CA GLY A 146 9.50 -9.40 18.20
C GLY A 146 8.78 -8.61 17.11
N ALA A 147 7.63 -9.09 16.65
CA ALA A 147 6.81 -8.38 15.66
C ALA A 147 6.36 -6.99 16.16
N ARG A 148 6.00 -6.87 17.44
CA ARG A 148 5.66 -5.58 18.07
C ARG A 148 6.84 -4.62 18.07
N PHE A 149 8.02 -5.06 18.52
CA PHE A 149 9.23 -4.22 18.53
C PHE A 149 9.60 -3.75 17.13
N ILE A 150 9.58 -4.65 16.14
CA ILE A 150 9.84 -4.33 14.74
C ILE A 150 8.80 -3.31 14.23
N SER A 151 7.51 -3.48 14.55
CA SER A 151 6.46 -2.54 14.14
C SER A 151 6.65 -1.14 14.74
N ILE A 152 7.07 -1.06 16.01
CA ILE A 152 7.34 0.22 16.68
C ILE A 152 8.55 0.89 16.06
N PHE A 153 9.60 0.12 15.77
CA PHE A 153 10.80 0.62 15.11
C PHE A 153 10.51 1.15 13.70
N ILE A 154 9.74 0.40 12.90
CA ILE A 154 9.30 0.84 11.57
C ILE A 154 8.47 2.13 11.68
N ALA A 155 7.53 2.20 12.63
CA ALA A 155 6.74 3.40 12.86
C ALA A 155 7.61 4.61 13.23
N TYR A 156 8.62 4.40 14.08
CA TYR A 156 9.58 5.44 14.43
C TYR A 156 10.37 5.94 13.20
N CYS A 157 10.89 5.04 12.38
CA CYS A 157 11.61 5.41 11.15
C CYS A 157 10.73 6.20 10.18
N ILE A 158 9.46 5.81 10.03
CA ILE A 158 8.50 6.51 9.15
C ILE A 158 8.18 7.90 9.70
N LEU A 159 7.96 8.03 11.02
CA LEU A 159 7.72 9.33 11.64
C LEU A 159 8.93 10.26 11.48
N PHE A 160 10.14 9.72 11.66
CA PHE A 160 11.37 10.48 11.46
C PHE A 160 11.51 10.96 10.00
N PHE A 161 11.25 10.08 9.04
CA PHE A 161 11.27 10.43 7.62
C PHE A 161 10.21 11.49 7.27
N ALA A 162 8.98 11.31 7.76
CA ALA A 162 7.88 12.24 7.57
C ALA A 162 8.24 13.63 8.11
N LYS A 163 8.78 13.71 9.34
CA LYS A 163 9.23 14.97 9.94
C LYS A 163 10.30 15.65 9.11
N ASN A 164 11.33 14.92 8.70
CA ASN A 164 12.42 15.47 7.90
C ASN A 164 11.91 15.99 6.55
N SER A 165 11.00 15.26 5.91
CA SER A 165 10.40 15.66 4.64
C SER A 165 9.56 16.94 4.79
N THR A 166 8.72 17.03 5.83
CA THR A 166 7.90 18.22 6.07
C THR A 166 8.74 19.43 6.43
N MET A 167 9.79 19.28 7.24
CA MET A 167 10.72 20.37 7.57
C MET A 167 11.36 20.96 6.31
N ASN A 168 11.87 20.11 5.41
CA ASN A 168 12.49 20.56 4.17
C ASN A 168 11.48 21.22 3.22
N TYR A 169 10.26 20.69 3.18
CA TYR A 169 9.22 21.16 2.28
C TYR A 169 8.59 22.49 2.73
N MET A 170 8.41 22.68 4.04
CA MET A 170 7.73 23.84 4.62
C MET A 170 8.69 24.88 5.18
N ASP A 171 9.98 24.55 5.26
CA ASP A 171 11.01 25.41 5.85
C ASP A 171 10.61 25.89 7.25
N LEU A 172 10.28 24.92 8.10
CA LEU A 172 9.89 25.11 9.50
C LEU A 172 10.97 24.54 10.41
N THR A 173 11.09 25.11 11.62
CA THR A 173 11.97 24.57 12.65
C THR A 173 11.46 23.22 13.15
N TYR A 174 12.34 22.41 13.74
CA TYR A 174 11.97 21.08 14.26
C TYR A 174 10.83 21.15 15.30
N GLY A 175 10.82 22.21 16.13
CA GLY A 175 9.78 22.44 17.14
C GLY A 175 8.42 22.74 16.50
N ASP A 176 8.38 23.70 15.57
CA ASP A 176 7.15 24.12 14.91
C ASP A 176 6.58 23.05 13.98
N ALA A 177 7.44 22.24 13.36
CA ALA A 177 7.03 21.13 12.54
C ALA A 177 6.31 20.07 13.41
N SER A 178 6.84 19.75 14.59
CA SER A 178 6.38 18.64 15.43
C SER A 178 4.95 18.74 15.96
N SER A 179 4.36 19.93 15.99
CA SER A 179 3.01 20.21 16.49
C SER A 179 1.94 20.29 15.39
N ARG A 180 2.33 20.21 14.11
CA ARG A 180 1.45 20.43 12.96
C ARG A 180 0.77 19.15 12.48
N THR A 181 -0.52 19.22 12.17
CA THR A 181 -1.32 18.10 11.66
C THR A 181 -0.81 17.58 10.31
N ILE A 182 -0.13 18.42 9.53
CA ILE A 182 0.55 18.04 8.27
C ILE A 182 1.52 16.86 8.45
N ILE A 183 2.28 16.83 9.54
CA ILE A 183 3.21 15.72 9.79
C ILE A 183 2.45 14.44 10.09
N TYR A 184 1.39 14.53 10.89
CA TYR A 184 0.59 13.37 11.25
C TYR A 184 -0.16 12.81 10.04
N ALA A 185 -0.67 13.65 9.14
CA ALA A 185 -1.29 13.21 7.91
C ALA A 185 -0.29 12.49 6.99
N TYR A 186 0.88 13.10 6.74
CA TYR A 186 1.93 12.49 5.91
C TYR A 186 2.46 11.18 6.54
N PHE A 187 2.60 11.15 7.86
CA PHE A 187 2.94 9.96 8.64
C PHE A 187 1.90 8.86 8.47
N ILE A 188 0.60 9.16 8.64
CA ILE A 188 -0.48 8.17 8.54
C ILE A 188 -0.51 7.54 7.15
N ILE A 189 -0.34 8.31 6.07
CA ILE A 189 -0.35 7.78 4.70
C ILE A 189 0.83 6.85 4.47
N LEU A 190 2.04 7.30 4.79
CA LEU A 190 3.24 6.48 4.68
C LEU A 190 3.14 5.22 5.54
N MET A 191 2.58 5.35 6.75
CA MET A 191 2.31 4.22 7.62
C MET A 191 1.33 3.23 7.00
N ILE A 192 0.23 3.68 6.40
CA ILE A 192 -0.75 2.79 5.76
C ILE A 192 -0.08 2.04 4.60
N VAL A 193 0.64 2.74 3.72
CA VAL A 193 1.29 2.14 2.55
C VAL A 193 2.39 1.16 2.97
N LEU A 194 3.29 1.57 3.86
CA LEU A 194 4.41 0.74 4.29
C LEU A 194 3.96 -0.41 5.20
N SER A 195 3.00 -0.18 6.11
CA SER A 195 2.46 -1.26 6.96
C SER A 195 1.76 -2.33 6.13
N PHE A 196 1.07 -1.93 5.06
CA PHE A 196 0.47 -2.88 4.13
C PHE A 196 1.54 -3.75 3.44
N VAL A 197 2.63 -3.16 2.96
CA VAL A 197 3.77 -3.89 2.35
C VAL A 197 4.47 -4.80 3.36
N PHE A 198 4.83 -4.28 4.53
CA PHE A 198 5.55 -5.04 5.57
C PHE A 198 4.70 -6.18 6.15
N SER A 199 3.42 -5.93 6.46
CA SER A 199 2.51 -6.99 6.89
C SER A 199 2.39 -8.06 5.81
N GLY A 200 2.36 -7.64 4.53
CA GLY A 200 2.48 -8.50 3.37
C GLY A 200 3.67 -9.46 3.45
N PHE A 201 4.89 -8.94 3.56
CA PHE A 201 6.10 -9.77 3.67
C PHE A 201 6.08 -10.73 4.86
N ILE A 202 5.57 -10.30 6.02
CA ILE A 202 5.46 -11.15 7.22
C ILE A 202 4.52 -12.33 6.94
N TYR A 203 3.34 -12.11 6.37
CA TYR A 203 2.40 -13.18 6.05
C TYR A 203 2.93 -14.12 4.97
N ILE A 204 3.69 -13.62 3.98
CA ILE A 204 4.38 -14.44 2.99
C ILE A 204 5.40 -15.35 3.67
N PHE A 205 6.22 -14.81 4.57
CA PHE A 205 7.20 -15.57 5.33
C PHE A 205 6.51 -16.67 6.16
N ILE A 206 5.49 -16.31 6.95
CA ILE A 206 4.74 -17.28 7.77
C ILE A 206 4.16 -18.39 6.91
N THR A 207 3.53 -18.07 5.78
CA THR A 207 2.93 -19.08 4.90
C THR A 207 3.97 -20.02 4.28
N PHE A 208 5.20 -19.57 4.00
CA PHE A 208 6.28 -20.44 3.50
C PHE A 208 6.85 -21.38 4.56
N PHE A 209 7.02 -20.92 5.79
CA PHE A 209 7.62 -21.70 6.89
C PHE A 209 6.62 -22.59 7.63
N GLU A 210 5.31 -22.43 7.38
CA GLU A 210 4.27 -23.24 8.01
C GLU A 210 4.22 -24.67 7.42
N SER A 211 5.01 -25.58 8.01
CA SER A 211 4.92 -27.00 7.70
C SER A 211 3.73 -27.64 8.44
N LYS A 212 2.71 -28.05 7.70
CA LYS A 212 1.51 -28.65 8.29
C LYS A 212 1.74 -30.13 8.59
N VAL A 213 1.60 -30.49 9.86
CA VAL A 213 1.55 -31.87 10.34
C VAL A 213 0.17 -32.09 10.96
N ILE A 214 -0.73 -32.75 10.23
CA ILE A 214 -2.01 -33.20 10.80
C ILE A 214 -1.78 -34.57 11.42
N ASP A 215 -1.60 -34.66 12.74
CA ASP A 215 -1.54 -35.95 13.44
C ASP A 215 -2.86 -36.74 13.25
N ARG A 216 -2.90 -37.61 12.23
CA ARG A 216 -3.96 -38.64 12.15
C ARG A 216 -3.53 -39.82 13.01
N LYS A 217 -4.19 -40.04 14.14
CA LYS A 217 -4.08 -41.29 14.89
C LYS A 217 -4.81 -42.39 14.12
N PHE A 218 -4.08 -43.37 13.61
CA PHE A 218 -4.68 -44.60 13.11
C PHE A 218 -4.58 -45.66 14.20
N ASN A 219 -5.71 -46.23 14.63
CA ASN A 219 -5.70 -47.50 15.34
C ASN A 219 -5.30 -48.57 14.34
N SER A 220 -4.04 -48.97 14.36
CA SER A 220 -3.59 -50.19 13.71
C SER A 220 -3.94 -51.38 14.62
N ILE A 221 -4.20 -52.55 14.03
CA ILE A 221 -4.47 -53.80 14.76
C ILE A 221 -3.20 -54.29 15.50
N VAL A 222 -2.04 -53.72 15.16
CA VAL A 222 -0.72 -54.06 15.71
C VAL A 222 -0.17 -52.84 16.45
N GLY A 223 -0.70 -52.57 17.65
CA GLY A 223 -0.02 -51.90 18.77
C GLY A 223 0.64 -50.53 18.57
N GLY A 224 0.42 -49.82 17.45
CA GLY A 224 1.14 -48.58 17.16
C GLY A 224 0.22 -47.44 16.71
N ASN A 225 0.25 -46.33 17.46
CA ASN A 225 -0.28 -45.05 17.02
C ASN A 225 0.63 -44.49 15.92
N VAL A 226 0.30 -44.72 14.66
CA VAL A 226 1.00 -44.09 13.53
C VAL A 226 0.46 -42.67 13.37
N LYS A 227 1.35 -41.68 13.45
CA LYS A 227 1.07 -40.26 13.13
C LYS A 227 1.40 -40.01 11.67
N LEU A 228 0.41 -39.57 10.89
CA LEU A 228 0.54 -39.40 9.44
C LEU A 228 0.64 -37.90 9.11
N CYS A 229 1.80 -37.44 8.63
CA CYS A 229 2.05 -36.03 8.35
C CYS A 229 1.52 -35.63 6.95
N ILE A 230 0.72 -34.57 6.86
CA ILE A 230 0.14 -34.09 5.60
C ILE A 230 0.57 -32.64 5.38
N ARG A 231 1.54 -32.43 4.50
CA ARG A 231 2.03 -31.11 4.10
C ARG A 231 1.15 -30.53 2.98
N TYR A 232 0.56 -29.36 3.22
CA TYR A 232 -0.12 -28.60 2.18
C TYR A 232 0.86 -27.69 1.45
N ASP A 233 0.63 -27.48 0.15
CA ASP A 233 1.39 -26.50 -0.63
C ASP A 233 1.02 -25.07 -0.19
N SER A 234 2.01 -24.23 0.10
CA SER A 234 1.82 -22.81 0.46
C SER A 234 1.81 -21.88 -0.74
N MET A 235 2.43 -22.31 -1.85
CA MET A 235 2.54 -21.54 -3.09
C MET A 235 1.21 -20.95 -3.61
N PRO A 236 0.07 -21.67 -3.58
CA PRO A 236 -1.20 -21.12 -4.08
C PRO A 236 -1.79 -20.01 -3.21
N VAL A 237 -1.27 -19.83 -2.00
CA VAL A 237 -1.68 -18.78 -1.06
C VAL A 237 -0.68 -17.63 -1.10
N ALA A 238 0.62 -17.96 -1.09
CA ALA A 238 1.69 -16.96 -1.10
C ALA A 238 1.78 -16.20 -2.43
N ILE A 239 1.70 -16.88 -3.58
CA ILE A 239 1.86 -16.23 -4.90
C ILE A 239 0.78 -15.16 -5.14
N PRO A 240 -0.53 -15.43 -5.02
CA PRO A 240 -1.55 -14.41 -5.26
C PRO A 240 -1.44 -13.22 -4.31
N PHE A 241 -0.96 -13.45 -3.10
CA PHE A 241 -0.77 -12.41 -2.11
C PHE A 241 0.44 -11.52 -2.42
N ILE A 242 1.57 -12.10 -2.86
CA ILE A 242 2.71 -11.33 -3.41
C ILE A 242 2.25 -10.45 -4.56
N LEU A 243 1.48 -11.02 -5.49
CA LEU A 243 0.96 -10.31 -6.64
C LEU A 243 0.03 -9.16 -6.22
N PHE A 244 -0.85 -9.38 -5.25
CA PHE A 244 -1.73 -8.32 -4.72
C PHE A 244 -0.96 -7.15 -4.14
N ILE A 245 0.08 -7.42 -3.33
CA ILE A 245 0.94 -6.38 -2.74
C ILE A 245 1.67 -5.61 -3.84
N ALA A 246 2.27 -6.33 -4.79
CA ALA A 246 2.98 -5.70 -5.91
C ALA A 246 2.05 -4.80 -6.73
N MET A 247 0.84 -5.27 -7.03
CA MET A 247 -0.15 -4.54 -7.82
C MET A 247 -0.64 -3.26 -7.14
N ILE A 248 -0.89 -3.30 -5.83
CA ILE A 248 -1.25 -2.10 -5.06
C ILE A 248 -0.07 -1.13 -5.02
N PHE A 249 1.15 -1.64 -4.83
CA PHE A 249 2.35 -0.82 -4.82
C PHE A 249 2.59 -0.11 -6.17
N PHE A 250 2.39 -0.81 -7.29
CA PHE A 250 2.49 -0.20 -8.63
C PHE A 250 1.40 0.84 -8.86
N CYS A 251 0.15 0.57 -8.45
CA CYS A 251 -0.94 1.53 -8.54
C CYS A 251 -0.66 2.81 -7.72
N TYR A 252 -0.21 2.66 -6.47
CA TYR A 252 0.22 3.80 -5.65
C TYR A 252 1.39 4.56 -6.30
N SER A 253 2.40 3.85 -6.80
CA SER A 253 3.56 4.48 -7.43
C SER A 253 3.18 5.31 -8.66
N LYS A 254 2.23 4.82 -9.47
CA LYS A 254 1.70 5.54 -10.65
C LYS A 254 0.97 6.82 -10.26
N HIS A 255 0.14 6.77 -9.21
CA HIS A 255 -0.70 7.90 -8.77
C HIS A 255 -0.10 8.68 -7.59
N ARG A 256 1.18 8.47 -7.29
CA ARG A 256 1.84 9.02 -6.09
C ARG A 256 1.70 10.54 -5.98
N MET A 257 1.94 11.27 -7.07
CA MET A 257 1.85 12.74 -7.07
C MET A 257 0.45 13.24 -6.71
N ALA A 258 -0.61 12.60 -7.24
CA ALA A 258 -1.99 12.99 -6.99
C ALA A 258 -2.41 12.66 -5.54
N VAL A 259 -2.03 11.49 -5.04
CA VAL A 259 -2.33 11.06 -3.67
C VAL A 259 -1.59 11.94 -2.66
N ASP A 260 -0.27 12.07 -2.81
CA ASP A 260 0.56 12.84 -1.88
C ASP A 260 0.12 14.32 -1.86
N SER A 261 -0.16 14.93 -3.02
CA SER A 261 -0.61 16.33 -3.09
C SER A 261 -1.99 16.55 -2.47
N TYR A 262 -2.94 15.63 -2.65
CA TYR A 262 -4.28 15.74 -2.05
C TYR A 262 -4.21 15.82 -0.54
N PHE A 263 -3.46 14.91 0.08
CA PHE A 263 -3.32 14.88 1.53
C PHE A 263 -2.50 16.04 2.06
N ILE A 264 -1.40 16.42 1.39
CA ILE A 264 -0.62 17.60 1.78
C ILE A 264 -1.47 18.86 1.72
N ARG A 265 -2.26 19.04 0.65
CA ARG A 265 -3.19 20.17 0.50
C ARG A 265 -4.22 20.20 1.62
N GLN A 266 -4.93 19.10 1.87
CA GLN A 266 -5.91 19.01 2.95
C GLN A 266 -5.30 19.33 4.33
N SER A 267 -4.08 18.85 4.56
CA SER A 267 -3.40 19.12 5.82
C SER A 267 -2.97 20.58 5.97
N ILE A 268 -2.49 21.20 4.89
CA ILE A 268 -2.20 22.63 4.87
C ILE A 268 -3.48 23.42 5.14
N GLU A 269 -4.57 23.13 4.43
CA GLU A 269 -5.87 23.79 4.63
C GLU A 269 -6.35 23.71 6.09
N PHE A 270 -6.10 22.60 6.77
CA PHE A 270 -6.45 22.42 8.19
C PHE A 270 -5.57 23.24 9.16
N ASP A 271 -4.27 23.35 8.88
CA ASP A 271 -3.29 24.02 9.76
C ASP A 271 -3.06 25.52 9.44
N SER A 272 -3.77 26.08 8.46
CA SER A 272 -3.50 27.41 7.90
C SER A 272 -4.73 28.32 7.87
N SER A 273 -4.48 29.61 7.64
CA SER A 273 -5.51 30.63 7.42
C SER A 273 -5.56 31.08 5.96
N GLU A 274 -6.70 31.64 5.53
CA GLU A 274 -6.91 32.18 4.17
C GLU A 274 -6.25 33.55 3.96
N GLY A 275 -5.80 34.18 5.05
CA GLY A 275 -5.01 35.41 5.00
C GLY A 275 -3.99 35.47 6.12
N PHE A 276 -3.28 36.57 6.20
CA PHE A 276 -2.24 36.83 7.18
C PHE A 276 -2.36 38.26 7.71
N TYR A 277 -1.91 38.50 8.94
CA TYR A 277 -1.97 39.81 9.55
C TYR A 277 -0.65 40.54 9.39
N CYS A 278 -0.69 41.76 8.85
CA CYS A 278 0.51 42.49 8.49
C CYS A 278 0.26 44.00 8.45
N ALA A 279 1.16 44.81 9.00
CA ALA A 279 1.06 46.27 9.00
C ALA A 279 -0.33 46.80 9.46
N GLY A 280 -0.86 46.27 10.57
CA GLY A 280 -2.10 46.74 11.17
C GLY A 280 -3.40 46.17 10.55
N GLY A 281 -3.33 45.33 9.52
CA GLY A 281 -4.51 44.77 8.86
C GLY A 281 -4.36 43.34 8.37
N TYR A 282 -5.50 42.67 8.16
CA TYR A 282 -5.53 41.35 7.53
C TYR A 282 -5.40 41.49 6.01
N LYS A 283 -4.54 40.68 5.40
CA LYS A 283 -4.23 40.68 3.97
C LYS A 283 -4.40 39.28 3.40
N THR A 284 -4.75 39.20 2.13
CA THR A 284 -4.83 37.96 1.36
C THR A 284 -4.04 38.15 0.06
N PHE A 285 -3.74 37.05 -0.64
CA PHE A 285 -3.45 37.18 -2.06
C PHE A 285 -4.76 37.48 -2.82
N GLY A 286 -4.64 38.03 -4.04
CA GLY A 286 -5.81 38.35 -4.87
C GLY A 286 -6.73 37.13 -5.05
N SER A 287 -8.00 37.40 -5.36
CA SER A 287 -9.09 36.41 -5.43
C SER A 287 -8.80 35.17 -6.29
N ASP A 288 -7.85 35.27 -7.21
CA ASP A 288 -7.61 34.28 -8.25
C ASP A 288 -6.60 33.19 -7.82
N LYS A 289 -6.09 33.24 -6.58
CA LYS A 289 -5.13 32.25 -6.07
C LYS A 289 -5.64 31.60 -4.79
N GLU A 290 -5.82 30.28 -4.84
CA GLU A 290 -6.04 29.47 -3.64
C GLU A 290 -4.74 29.45 -2.82
N ALA A 291 -4.67 30.37 -1.86
CA ALA A 291 -3.50 30.58 -1.01
C ALA A 291 -3.82 30.31 0.46
N ARG A 292 -2.86 29.70 1.15
CA ARG A 292 -2.96 29.35 2.57
C ARG A 292 -1.72 29.83 3.30
N PHE A 293 -1.91 30.38 4.50
CA PHE A 293 -0.87 31.05 5.26
C PHE A 293 -0.69 30.39 6.63
N ILE A 294 0.56 30.11 6.99
CA ILE A 294 0.94 29.61 8.31
C ILE A 294 1.82 30.66 8.97
N LYS A 295 1.41 31.17 10.14
CA LYS A 295 2.26 32.06 10.96
C LYS A 295 3.40 31.23 11.58
N VAL A 296 4.63 31.70 11.39
CA VAL A 296 5.84 31.08 11.98
C VAL A 296 6.30 31.91 13.16
N SER A 297 6.47 33.21 12.98
CA SER A 297 6.82 34.16 14.03
C SER A 297 6.09 35.48 13.79
N ASP A 298 6.30 36.45 14.69
CA ASP A 298 5.84 37.80 14.43
C ASP A 298 6.51 38.31 13.15
N ASN A 299 5.69 38.85 12.24
CA ASN A 299 6.07 39.32 10.91
C ASN A 299 6.54 38.25 9.90
N ASP A 300 6.64 36.96 10.25
CA ASP A 300 6.99 35.91 9.28
C ASP A 300 5.91 34.84 9.14
N TYR A 301 5.58 34.59 7.87
CA TYR A 301 4.59 33.63 7.43
C TYR A 301 5.18 32.68 6.38
N ARG A 302 4.56 31.52 6.24
CA ARG A 302 4.73 30.63 5.09
C ARG A 302 3.46 30.68 4.26
N ALA A 303 3.58 30.98 2.98
CA ALA A 303 2.47 31.00 2.06
C ALA A 303 2.55 29.77 1.14
N PHE A 304 1.43 29.10 0.96
CA PHE A 304 1.28 27.96 0.07
C PHE A 304 0.28 28.35 -1.00
N ILE A 305 0.67 28.27 -2.27
CA ILE A 305 -0.19 28.53 -3.42
C ILE A 305 -0.43 27.19 -4.12
N PHE A 306 -1.69 26.86 -4.32
CA PHE A 306 -2.10 25.64 -5.00
C PHE A 306 -2.37 25.90 -6.49
N ASP A 307 -1.75 25.11 -7.35
CA ASP A 307 -1.98 25.09 -8.80
C ASP A 307 -2.12 23.64 -9.28
N GLY A 308 -3.37 23.13 -9.27
CA GLY A 308 -3.65 21.72 -9.49
C GLY A 308 -2.97 20.82 -8.44
N TYR A 309 -2.08 19.94 -8.90
CA TYR A 309 -1.26 19.07 -8.03
C TYR A 309 0.05 19.72 -7.59
N ASN A 310 0.41 20.88 -8.13
CA ASN A 310 1.62 21.60 -7.75
C ASN A 310 1.30 22.49 -6.56
N ILE A 311 2.13 22.37 -5.53
CA ILE A 311 2.03 23.18 -4.33
C ILE A 311 3.33 23.99 -4.24
N SER A 312 3.21 25.30 -4.39
CA SER A 312 4.35 26.23 -4.31
C SER A 312 4.42 26.84 -2.92
N SER A 313 5.58 26.73 -2.26
CA SER A 313 5.80 27.29 -0.94
C SER A 313 6.67 28.55 -0.99
N TYR A 314 6.31 29.56 -0.19
CA TYR A 314 6.97 30.86 -0.14
C TYR A 314 7.18 31.31 1.30
N ARG A 315 8.33 31.95 1.57
CA ARG A 315 8.52 32.76 2.79
C ARG A 315 7.88 34.12 2.55
N LEU A 316 7.04 34.54 3.47
CA LEU A 316 6.41 35.84 3.43
C LEU A 316 6.82 36.61 4.70
N SER A 317 7.54 37.72 4.51
CA SER A 317 7.97 38.60 5.60
C SER A 317 7.23 39.92 5.51
N CYS A 318 6.65 40.37 6.62
CA CYS A 318 5.95 41.64 6.73
C CYS A 318 6.92 42.82 6.63
N MET A 319 6.45 43.88 5.97
CA MET A 319 7.17 45.14 5.81
C MET A 319 6.25 46.30 6.18
N ASP A 320 6.83 47.41 6.64
CA ASP A 320 6.08 48.60 7.05
C ASP A 320 5.61 49.46 5.88
N ALA A 321 6.15 49.23 4.68
CA ALA A 321 5.84 49.99 3.47
C ALA A 321 5.20 49.10 2.38
N TYR A 322 4.30 49.68 1.59
CA TYR A 322 3.64 49.01 0.46
C TYR A 322 4.66 48.30 -0.46
N PRO A 323 4.44 47.01 -0.85
CA PRO A 323 3.22 46.21 -0.74
C PRO A 323 2.97 45.55 0.63
N TYR A 324 3.71 45.96 1.67
CA TYR A 324 3.62 45.51 3.07
C TYR A 324 4.10 44.08 3.33
N TYR A 325 4.58 43.38 2.30
CA TYR A 325 5.19 42.07 2.46
C TYR A 325 6.22 41.82 1.36
N LYS A 326 7.22 41.00 1.68
CA LYS A 326 8.19 40.46 0.73
C LYS A 326 7.98 38.96 0.63
N MET A 327 7.91 38.44 -0.59
CA MET A 327 7.72 37.03 -0.85
C MET A 327 8.96 36.43 -1.51
N ASN A 328 9.52 35.38 -0.92
CA ASN A 328 10.65 34.64 -1.45
C ASN A 328 10.24 33.18 -1.66
N PHE A 329 10.51 32.63 -2.84
CA PHE A 329 10.21 31.21 -3.12
C PHE A 329 11.08 30.29 -2.27
N ILE A 330 10.49 29.20 -1.77
CA ILE A 330 11.21 28.16 -1.03
C ILE A 330 11.62 27.08 -2.02
N LEU A 331 12.92 26.84 -2.09
CA LEU A 331 13.50 25.84 -2.99
C LEU A 331 13.50 24.49 -2.27
N ASN A 332 12.56 23.63 -2.66
CA ASN A 332 12.27 22.40 -1.93
C ASN A 332 13.14 21.21 -2.39
N THR A 333 13.94 21.38 -3.45
CA THR A 333 14.81 20.33 -4.00
C THR A 333 16.27 20.79 -4.06
N ALA A 334 17.20 19.91 -3.71
CA ALA A 334 18.64 20.20 -3.76
C ALA A 334 19.11 20.68 -5.14
N GLU A 335 18.47 20.19 -6.21
CA GLU A 335 18.73 20.59 -7.58
C GLU A 335 18.28 22.04 -7.86
N SER A 336 17.08 22.42 -7.43
CA SER A 336 16.60 23.81 -7.56
C SER A 336 17.44 24.80 -6.76
N ILE A 337 17.92 24.39 -5.57
CA ILE A 337 18.86 25.18 -4.76
C ILE A 337 20.17 25.40 -5.51
N ARG A 338 20.78 24.34 -6.07
CA ARG A 338 22.03 24.45 -6.84
C ARG A 338 21.89 25.34 -8.08
N VAL A 339 20.79 25.21 -8.80
CA VAL A 339 20.51 26.06 -9.97
C VAL A 339 20.39 27.52 -9.55
N LYS A 340 19.67 27.80 -8.46
CA LYS A 340 19.54 29.17 -7.95
C LYS A 340 20.87 29.75 -7.49
N MET A 341 21.69 28.98 -6.78
CA MET A 341 23.03 29.41 -6.34
C MET A 341 23.92 29.81 -7.53
N LYS A 342 23.96 28.99 -8.59
CA LYS A 342 24.71 29.31 -9.82
C LYS A 342 24.19 30.57 -10.51
N LEU A 343 22.87 30.77 -10.48
CA LEU A 343 22.23 31.91 -11.12
C LEU A 343 22.50 33.20 -10.34
N ASP A 344 22.53 33.12 -9.01
CA ASP A 344 22.88 34.24 -8.14
C ASP A 344 24.37 34.60 -8.26
N GLU A 345 25.26 33.60 -8.32
CA GLU A 345 26.70 33.78 -8.58
C GLU A 345 26.93 34.50 -9.93
N LEU A 346 26.25 34.04 -10.99
CA LEU A 346 26.29 34.68 -12.30
C LEU A 346 25.81 36.14 -12.26
N ASN A 347 24.78 36.43 -11.47
CA ASN A 347 24.20 37.77 -11.38
C ASN A 347 25.12 38.71 -10.59
N ASP A 348 25.78 38.22 -9.55
CA ASP A 348 26.79 38.96 -8.80
C ASP A 348 28.01 39.27 -9.67
N ASP A 349 28.49 38.29 -10.45
CA ASP A 349 29.55 38.48 -11.44
C ASP A 349 29.17 39.56 -12.47
N LEU A 350 27.95 39.50 -13.01
CA LEU A 350 27.44 40.48 -13.97
C LEU A 350 27.40 41.88 -13.36
N ASN A 351 26.90 42.01 -12.14
CA ASN A 351 26.82 43.28 -11.42
C ASN A 351 28.21 43.84 -11.10
N HIS A 352 29.18 42.97 -10.80
CA HIS A 352 30.57 43.36 -10.58
C HIS A 352 31.20 43.91 -11.87
N ILE A 353 30.97 43.25 -13.02
CA ILE A 353 31.43 43.72 -14.33
C ILE A 353 30.81 45.07 -14.70
N ILE A 354 29.50 45.23 -14.46
CA ILE A 354 28.79 46.50 -14.73
C ILE A 354 29.31 47.63 -13.85
N LYS A 355 29.64 47.35 -12.58
CA LYS A 355 30.25 48.33 -11.67
C LYS A 355 31.65 48.74 -12.07
N ILE A 356 32.47 47.84 -12.63
CA ILE A 356 33.82 48.18 -13.12
C ILE A 356 33.78 49.02 -14.41
N LYS A 357 32.70 48.91 -15.20
CA LYS A 357 32.53 49.66 -16.45
C LYS A 357 32.00 51.09 -16.28
N ARG A 358 31.53 51.46 -15.08
CA ARG A 358 31.18 52.83 -14.71
C ARG A 358 32.34 53.47 -13.97
#